data_AF-A0A920D2M9-F1
#
_entry.id   AF-A0A920D2M9-F1
#
_cell.length_a   1.000
_cell.length_b   1.000
_cell.length_c   1.000
_cell.angle_alpha   90.00
_cell.angle_beta   90.00
_cell.angle_gamma   90.00
#
_symmetry.space_group_name_H-M   'P 1'
#
loop_
_entity.id
_entity.type
_entity.pdbx_description
1 polymer ?
#
loop_
_entity_poly.entity_id
_entity_poly.type
_entity_poly.pdbx_seq_one_letter_code
_entity_poly.pdbx_strand_id
1 'polypeptide(L)' 'MLDPKHPGHHVNEEPRNDFMDVAIGFAGTFGVMFLIAIIATAIEVAIR' A
#
# COMPACT_ATOMS: atom_id res chain seq x y z
N MET A 1 28.15 -14.40 -15.19
CA MET A 1 26.72 -14.24 -14.87
C MET A 1 26.49 -12.77 -14.57
N LEU A 2 25.97 -12.00 -15.52
CA LEU A 2 25.55 -10.62 -15.31
C LEU A 2 24.05 -10.66 -15.04
N ASP A 3 23.67 -10.88 -13.78
CA ASP A 3 22.26 -10.75 -13.38
C ASP A 3 21.98 -9.26 -13.18
N PRO A 4 21.10 -8.63 -13.96
CA PRO A 4 20.73 -7.22 -13.78
C PRO A 4 20.16 -6.93 -12.39
N LYS A 5 19.73 -7.95 -11.64
CA LYS A 5 19.21 -7.84 -10.27
C LYS A 5 20.28 -7.93 -9.19
N HIS A 6 21.55 -8.10 -9.56
CA HIS A 6 22.63 -8.16 -8.58
C HIS A 6 22.82 -6.78 -7.92
N PRO A 7 22.77 -6.65 -6.58
CA PRO A 7 22.78 -5.35 -5.89
C PRO A 7 23.99 -4.49 -6.23
N GLY A 8 25.14 -5.12 -6.49
CA GLY A 8 26.37 -4.43 -6.89
C GLY A 8 26.32 -3.75 -8.27
N HIS A 9 25.26 -3.96 -9.06
CA HIS A 9 25.05 -3.29 -10.34
C HIS A 9 24.07 -2.11 -10.26
N HIS A 10 23.46 -1.87 -9.09
CA HIS A 10 22.47 -0.83 -8.89
C HIS A 10 23.16 0.39 -8.28
N VAL A 11 23.57 1.32 -9.14
CA VAL A 11 24.29 2.54 -8.72
C VAL A 11 23.42 3.53 -7.94
N ASN A 12 22.10 3.35 -7.96
CA ASN A 12 21.12 4.24 -7.33
C ASN A 12 19.92 3.45 -6.80
N GLU A 13 20.15 2.59 -5.80
CA GLU A 13 19.05 1.91 -5.09
C GLU A 13 18.26 2.90 -4.22
N GLU A 14 16.94 2.78 -4.26
CA GLU A 14 16.06 3.51 -3.35
C GLU A 14 16.39 3.10 -1.90
N PRO A 15 16.45 4.05 -0.94
CA PRO A 15 16.64 3.71 0.46
C PRO A 15 15.57 2.71 0.90
N ARG A 16 15.97 1.46 1.11
CA ARG A 16 15.03 0.39 1.39
C ARG A 16 14.49 0.55 2.81
N ASN A 17 13.22 0.94 2.92
CA ASN A 17 12.50 1.00 4.19
C ASN A 17 11.30 0.07 4.15
N ASP A 18 11.60 -1.23 4.16
CA ASP A 18 10.63 -2.33 4.02
C ASP A 18 9.42 -2.19 4.96
N PHE A 19 9.64 -1.67 6.18
CA PHE A 19 8.55 -1.47 7.14
C PHE A 19 7.64 -0.29 6.77
N MET A 20 8.24 0.85 6.39
CA MET A 20 7.47 2.04 6.01
C MET A 20 6.66 1.79 4.73
N ASP A 21 7.25 1.09 3.76
CA ASP A 21 6.59 0.78 2.48
C ASP A 21 5.36 -0.11 2.70
N VAL A 22 5.50 -1.15 3.54
CA VAL A 22 4.38 -2.01 3.93
C VAL A 22 3.33 -1.25 4.73
N ALA A 23 3.74 -0.42 5.68
CA ALA A 23 2.82 0.36 6.51
C ALA A 23 1.99 1.34 5.68
N ILE A 24 2.63 2.08 4.76
CA ILE A 24 1.96 3.02 3.85
C ILE A 24 1.03 2.27 2.90
N GLY A 25 1.48 1.17 2.29
CA GLY A 25 0.66 0.35 1.40
C GLY A 25 -0.59 -0.20 2.12
N PHE A 26 -0.40 -0.77 3.30
CA PHE A 26 -1.50 -1.25 4.13
C PHE A 26 -2.48 -0.13 4.51
N ALA A 27 -1.97 0.99 5.02
CA ALA A 27 -2.80 2.12 5.45
C ALA A 27 -3.62 2.71 4.30
N GLY A 28 -3.03 2.81 3.10
CA GLY A 28 -3.73 3.26 1.90
C GLY A 28 -4.89 2.34 1.52
N THR A 29 -4.62 1.03 1.39
CA THR A 29 -5.68 0.06 1.06
C THR A 29 -6.74 -0.03 2.15
N PHE A 30 -6.33 -0.09 3.42
CA PHE A 30 -7.26 -0.11 4.56
C PHE A 30 -8.14 1.14 4.57
N GLY A 31 -7.57 2.33 4.40
CA GLY A 31 -8.34 3.59 4.39
C GLY A 31 -9.39 3.64 3.29
N VAL A 32 -9.05 3.18 2.09
CA VAL A 32 -10.01 3.09 0.97
C VAL A 32 -11.15 2.12 1.30
N MET A 33 -10.82 0.91 1.76
CA MET A 33 -11.84 -0.09 2.10
C MET A 33 -12.71 0.35 3.28
N PHE A 34 -12.11 1.01 4.27
CA PHE A 34 -12.82 1.55 5.43
C PHE A 34 -13.79 2.66 5.02
N LEU A 35 -13.39 3.56 4.12
CA LEU A 35 -14.28 4.59 3.58
C LEU A 35 -15.46 3.98 2.81
N ILE A 36 -15.21 2.97 1.98
CA ILE A 36 -16.28 2.24 1.28
C ILE A 36 -17.24 1.61 2.29
N ALA A 37 -16.73 1.00 3.36
CA ALA A 37 -17.55 0.41 4.42
C ALA A 37 -18.42 1.46 5.13
N ILE A 38 -17.86 2.65 5.43
CA ILE A 38 -18.61 3.76 6.02
C ILE A 38 -19.74 4.20 5.08
N ILE A 39 -19.45 4.41 3.79
CA ILE A 39 -20.45 4.85 2.81
C ILE A 39 -21.56 3.82 2.66
N ALA A 40 -21.20 2.53 2.52
CA ALA A 40 -22.17 1.45 2.41
C ALA A 40 -23.07 1.38 3.66
N THR A 41 -22.48 1.50 4.85
CA THR A 41 -23.22 1.52 6.12
C THR A 41 -24.16 2.72 6.20
N ALA A 42 -23.70 3.91 5.79
CA ALA A 42 -24.52 5.12 5.79
C ALA A 42 -25.73 4.99 4.84
N ILE A 43 -25.50 4.42 3.65
CA ILE A 43 -26.58 4.14 2.68
C ILE A 43 -27.58 3.14 3.28
N GLU A 44 -27.11 2.05 3.87
CA GLU A 44 -27.97 1.03 4.49
C GLU A 44 -28.86 1.63 5.59
N VAL A 45 -28.28 2.46 6.47
CA VAL A 45 -29.02 3.15 7.53
C VAL A 45 -29.98 4.20 6.99
N ALA A 46 -29.69 4.82 5.84
CA ALA A 46 -30.56 5.83 5.25
C ALA A 46 -31.72 5.25 4.42
N ILE A 47 -31.56 4.03 3.88
CA ILE A 47 -32.57 3.35 3.04
C ILE A 47 -33.50 2.46 3.88
N ARG A 48 -32.99 1.85 4.96
CA ARG A 48 -33.79 1.05 5.90
C ARG A 48 -34.63 1.90 6.84
#